data_AF-A0A5B8I1X4-F1
#
_entry.id   AF-A0A5B8I1X4-F1
#
_cell.length_a   1.000
_cell.length_b   1.000
_cell.length_c   1.000
_cell.angle_alpha   90.00
_cell.angle_beta   90.00
_cell.angle_gamma   90.00
#
_symmetry.space_group_name_H-M   'P 1'
#
loop_
_entity.id
_entity.type
_entity.pdbx_description
1 polymer ?
#
loop_
_entity_poly.entity_id
_entity_poly.type
_entity_poly.pdbx_seq_one_letter_code
_entity_poly.pdbx_strand_id
1 'polypeptide(L)' 'MNQKTLNLELSNDQFADLANALEDHRDYFKKRADEAMLGFGLDTGYWTSRSQEVQELLDLILLNARQDH' A
#
# COMPACT_ATOMS: atom_id res chain seq x y z
N MET A 1 16.16 -12.36 3.20
CA MET A 1 15.07 -11.47 2.75
C MET A 1 14.53 -12.09 1.46
N ASN A 2 13.28 -12.55 1.44
CA ASN A 2 12.70 -13.11 0.21
C ASN A 2 12.37 -11.94 -0.72
N GLN A 3 13.07 -11.85 -1.84
CA GLN A 3 12.79 -10.85 -2.86
C GLN A 3 11.41 -11.16 -3.48
N LYS A 4 10.44 -10.28 -3.25
CA LYS A 4 9.11 -10.38 -3.87
C LYS A 4 9.18 -9.66 -5.22
N THR A 5 8.93 -10.40 -6.29
CA THR A 5 8.86 -9.85 -7.65
C THR A 5 7.42 -9.99 -8.12
N LEU A 6 6.83 -8.90 -8.63
CA LEU A 6 5.49 -8.87 -9.18
C LEU A 6 5.58 -8.32 -10.60
N ASN A 7 5.28 -9.15 -11.60
CA ASN A 7 5.24 -8.74 -13.00
C ASN A 7 3.78 -8.46 -13.36
N LEU A 8 3.49 -7.24 -13.81
CA LEU A 8 2.15 -6.81 -14.19
C LEU A 8 2.21 -6.20 -15.59
N GLU A 9 1.28 -6.60 -16.46
CA GLU A 9 1.06 -5.98 -17.76
C GLU A 9 -0.22 -5.14 -17.66
N LEU A 10 -0.07 -3.82 -17.56
CA LEU A 10 -1.18 -2.89 -17.34
C LEU A 10 -1.11 -1.75 -18.35
N SER A 11 -2.25 -1.24 -18.78
CA SER A 11 -2.31 0.08 -19.41
C SER A 11 -1.99 1.18 -18.39
N ASN A 12 -1.69 2.39 -18.87
CA ASN A 12 -1.43 3.55 -18.01
C ASN A 12 -2.61 3.84 -17.06
N ASP A 13 -3.85 3.71 -17.56
CA ASP A 13 -5.05 3.93 -16.74
C ASP A 13 -5.20 2.83 -15.67
N GLN A 14 -4.98 1.57 -16.04
CA GLN A 14 -5.01 0.45 -15.09
C GLN A 14 -3.92 0.57 -14.02
N PHE A 15 -2.75 1.10 -14.39
CA PHE A 15 -1.68 1.39 -13.47
C PHE A 15 -2.07 2.50 -12.48
N ALA A 16 -2.63 3.60 -12.98
CA ALA A 16 -3.09 4.71 -12.14
C ALA A 16 -4.21 4.27 -11.18
N ASP A 17 -5.16 3.47 -11.67
CA ASP A 17 -6.22 2.89 -10.84
C ASP A 17 -5.66 1.98 -9.74
N LEU A 18 -4.68 1.14 -10.07
CA LEU A 18 -4.00 0.28 -9.09
C LEU A 18 -3.26 1.10 -8.02
N ALA A 19 -2.54 2.15 -8.43
CA ALA A 19 -1.84 3.03 -7.50
C ALA A 19 -2.82 3.72 -6.55
N ASN A 20 -3.91 4.31 -7.08
CA ASN A 20 -4.95 4.96 -6.29
C ASN A 20 -5.61 3.99 -5.30
N ALA A 21 -5.95 2.77 -5.74
CA ALA A 21 -6.55 1.76 -4.87
C ALA A 21 -5.62 1.35 -3.71
N LEU A 22 -4.31 1.27 -3.95
CA LEU A 22 -3.33 0.99 -2.90
C LEU A 22 -3.13 2.16 -1.95
N GLU A 23 -3.16 3.39 -2.44
CA GLU A 23 -3.15 4.60 -1.60
C GLU A 23 -4.36 4.65 -0.67
N ASP A 24 -5.55 4.45 -1.22
CA ASP A 24 -6.80 4.40 -0.45
C ASP A 24 -6.75 3.30 0.63
N HIS A 25 -6.21 2.12 0.27
CA HIS A 25 -6.12 1.01 1.20
C HIS A 25 -5.10 1.25 2.31
N ARG A 26 -3.95 1.85 1.99
CA ARG A 26 -2.95 2.28 2.97
C ARG A 26 -3.55 3.30 3.93
N ASP A 27 -4.25 4.30 3.41
CA ASP A 27 -4.78 5.41 4.21
C ASP A 27 -5.95 4.96 5.08
N TYR A 28 -6.73 3.96 4.64
CA TYR A 28 -7.65 3.24 5.51
C TYR A 28 -6.94 2.64 6.73
N PHE A 29 -5.81 1.93 6.55
CA PHE A 29 -5.08 1.35 7.68
C PHE A 29 -4.45 2.41 8.58
N LYS A 30 -3.93 3.52 8.04
CA LYS A 30 -3.44 4.64 8.86
C LYS A 30 -4.55 5.20 9.75
N LYS A 31 -5.73 5.45 9.17
CA LYS A 31 -6.90 5.91 9.93
C LYS A 31 -7.28 4.93 11.04
N ARG A 32 -7.24 3.62 10.78
CA ARG A 32 -7.50 2.61 11.82
C ARG A 32 -6.43 2.59 12.90
N ALA A 33 -5.16 2.83 12.58
CA ALA A 33 -4.11 2.96 13.57
C ALA A 33 -4.36 4.17 14.50
N ASP A 34 -4.74 5.31 13.92
CA ASP A 34 -5.10 6.52 14.68
C ASP A 34 -6.31 6.28 15.59
N GLU A 35 -7.37 5.63 15.08
CA GLU A 35 -8.55 5.24 15.87
C GLU A 35 -8.21 4.24 16.98
N ALA A 36 -7.31 3.28 16.72
CA ALA A 36 -6.87 2.30 17.70
C ALA A 36 -6.05 2.92 18.82
N MET A 37 -5.22 3.94 18.53
CA MET A 37 -4.51 4.71 19.56
C MET A 37 -5.47 5.41 20.53
N LEU A 38 -6.69 5.71 20.07
CA LEU A 38 -7.77 6.29 20.87
C LEU A 38 -8.61 5.22 21.59
N GLY A 39 -8.24 3.94 21.49
CA GLY A 39 -8.90 2.82 22.18
C GLY A 39 -10.05 2.17 21.41
N PHE A 40 -10.22 2.46 20.12
CA PHE A 40 -11.28 1.89 19.29
C PHE A 40 -10.74 0.80 18.33
N GLY A 41 -10.83 -0.49 18.70
CA GLY A 41 -10.63 -1.62 17.78
C GLY A 41 -9.39 -2.48 18.04
N LEU A 42 -8.89 -3.15 16.98
CA LEU A 42 -7.68 -4.00 17.01
C LEU A 42 -6.42 -3.18 17.39
N ASP A 43 -5.35 -3.87 17.77
CA ASP A 43 -4.07 -3.28 18.21
C ASP A 43 -3.49 -2.26 17.20
N THR A 44 -2.98 -1.13 17.71
CA THR A 44 -2.33 -0.10 16.89
C THR A 44 -1.19 -0.68 16.07
N GLY A 45 -0.37 -1.55 16.66
CA GLY A 45 0.77 -2.18 15.99
C GLY A 45 0.36 -3.00 14.77
N TYR A 46 -0.76 -3.71 14.85
CA TYR A 46 -1.34 -4.41 13.69
C TYR A 46 -1.68 -3.44 12.56
N TRP A 47 -2.43 -2.37 12.82
CA TRP A 47 -2.83 -1.44 11.77
C TRP A 47 -1.65 -0.71 11.14
N THR A 48 -0.68 -0.31 11.97
CA THR A 48 0.57 0.29 11.49
C THR A 48 1.32 -0.67 10.57
N SER A 49 1.48 -1.94 10.95
CA SER A 49 2.21 -2.92 10.12
C SER A 49 1.50 -3.15 8.78
N ARG A 50 0.15 -3.23 8.78
CA ARG A 50 -0.62 -3.34 7.54
C ARG A 50 -0.46 -2.13 6.63
N SER A 51 -0.48 -0.91 7.18
CA SER A 51 -0.25 0.31 6.39
C SER A 51 1.14 0.31 5.74
N GLN A 52 2.15 -0.19 6.45
CA GLN A 52 3.52 -0.23 5.97
C GLN A 52 3.72 -1.28 4.87
N GLU A 53 3.11 -2.46 5.01
CA GLU A 53 3.11 -3.47 3.95
C GLU A 53 2.47 -2.95 2.65
N VAL A 54 1.38 -2.19 2.72
CA VAL A 54 0.75 -1.59 1.53
C VAL A 54 1.63 -0.49 0.94
N GLN A 55 2.28 0.32 1.79
CA GLN A 55 3.24 1.33 1.33
C GLN A 55 4.40 0.69 0.56
N GLU A 56 4.98 -0.41 1.07
CA GLU A 56 6.06 -1.14 0.40
C GLU A 56 5.64 -1.67 -0.98
N LEU A 57 4.39 -2.15 -1.11
CA LEU A 57 3.84 -2.60 -2.39
C LEU A 57 3.59 -1.43 -3.35
N LEU A 58 3.05 -0.31 -2.86
CA LEU A 58 2.86 0.89 -3.65
C LEU A 58 4.20 1.41 -4.18
N ASP A 59 5.22 1.47 -3.32
CA ASP A 59 6.57 1.89 -3.72
C ASP A 59 7.16 0.98 -4.80
N LEU A 60 6.96 -0.34 -4.68
CA LEU A 60 7.38 -1.29 -5.71
C LEU A 60 6.69 -0.98 -7.05
N ILE A 61 5.37 -0.77 -7.05
CA ILE A 61 4.60 -0.49 -8.26
C ILE A 61 5.02 0.84 -8.90
N LEU A 62 5.16 1.90 -8.11
CA LEU A 62 5.59 3.22 -8.57
C LEU A 62 7.03 3.24 -9.09
N LEU A 63 7.93 2.43 -8.51
CA LEU A 63 9.30 2.29 -8.99
C LEU A 63 9.34 1.63 -10.38
N ASN A 64 8.56 0.56 -10.59
CA ASN A 64 8.55 -0.16 -11.87
C ASN A 64 8.01 0.72 -13.02
N ALA A 65 6.95 1.52 -12.78
CA ALA A 65 6.44 2.43 -13.82
C ALA A 65 7.44 3.52 -14.27
N ARG A 66 8.41 3.89 -13.42
CA ARG A 66 9.46 4.84 -13.81
C ARG A 66 10.53 4.21 -14.70
N GLN A 67 10.61 2.88 -14.78
CA GLN A 67 11.62 2.18 -15.59
C GLN A 67 11.15 1.92 -17.04
N ASP A 68 9.85 2.02 -17.31
CA ASP A 68 9.26 1.81 -18.64
C ASP A 68 9.16 3.10 -19.48
N HIS A 69 9.73 4.21 -19.01
CA HIS A 69 9.73 5.54 -19.65
C HIS A 69 11.10 5.96 -20.21
#